data_AF-A0A2P8K819-F1
#
_entry.id   AF-A0A2P8K819-F1
#
_cell.length_a   1.000
_cell.length_b   1.000
_cell.length_c   1.000
_cell.angle_alpha   90.00
_cell.angle_beta   90.00
_cell.angle_gamma   90.00
#
_symmetry.space_group_name_H-M   'P 1'
#
loop_
_entity.id
_entity.type
_entity.pdbx_description
1 polymer ?
#
loop_
_entity_poly.entity_id
_entity_poly.type
_entity_poly.pdbx_seq_one_letter_code
_entity_poly.pdbx_strand_id
1 'polypeptide(L)'
;MAGLGFGAGIYALPILTAPRAPAQADVTALAAQAQFTGRFRRDLTDSDALHWGEGTVAVSRSAVSLQGRVAPGPDYKLYLAPEFVQTEADFLRLKPKMLRVGDVKTFENFIVPMPASADPAAYNTVIVWCESFGQFITAAQYR
;
A
#
# COMPACT_ATOMS: atom_id res chain seq x y z
N MET A 1 -25.89 20.53 -6.98
CA MET A 1 -24.56 20.99 -7.42
C MET A 1 -23.52 20.98 -6.29
N ALA A 2 -23.81 21.45 -5.07
CA ALA A 2 -22.83 21.45 -3.96
C ALA A 2 -22.28 20.06 -3.56
N GLY A 3 -23.11 19.00 -3.56
CA GLY A 3 -22.66 17.64 -3.20
C GLY A 3 -21.69 16.99 -4.19
N LEU A 4 -21.84 17.28 -5.49
CA LEU A 4 -20.90 16.80 -6.53
C LEU A 4 -19.54 17.48 -6.39
N GLY A 5 -19.53 18.80 -6.12
CA GLY A 5 -18.30 19.55 -5.88
C GLY A 5 -17.55 19.10 -4.62
N PHE A 6 -18.28 18.82 -3.54
CA PHE A 6 -17.69 18.32 -2.30
C PHE A 6 -17.08 16.92 -2.47
N GLY A 7 -17.80 15.99 -3.12
CA GLY A 7 -17.29 14.66 -3.41
C GLY A 7 -16.05 14.69 -4.29
N ALA A 8 -16.06 15.46 -5.38
CA ALA A 8 -14.88 15.63 -6.24
C ALA A 8 -13.69 16.24 -5.48
N GLY A 9 -13.94 17.18 -4.57
CA GLY A 9 -12.92 17.77 -3.72
C GLY A 9 -12.22 16.74 -2.83
N ILE A 10 -12.97 15.81 -2.22
CA ILE A 10 -12.41 14.74 -1.38
C ILE A 10 -11.48 13.82 -2.20
N TYR A 11 -11.85 13.46 -3.43
CA TYR A 11 -11.02 12.59 -4.29
C TYR A 11 -9.82 13.33 -4.91
N ALA A 12 -9.92 14.65 -5.10
CA ALA A 12 -8.80 15.46 -5.57
C ALA A 12 -7.79 15.78 -4.45
N LEU A 13 -8.25 15.88 -3.19
CA LEU A 13 -7.43 16.33 -2.07
C LEU A 13 -6.14 15.51 -1.86
N PRO A 14 -6.14 14.17 -1.89
CA PRO A 14 -4.92 13.38 -1.76
C PRO A 14 -3.85 13.77 -2.79
N ILE A 15 -4.25 14.07 -4.03
CA ILE A 15 -3.32 14.48 -5.09
C ILE A 15 -2.71 15.85 -4.77
N LEU A 16 -3.52 16.78 -4.25
CA LEU A 16 -3.10 18.15 -3.96
C LEU A 16 -2.23 18.26 -2.69
N THR A 17 -2.40 17.34 -1.73
CA THR A 17 -1.73 17.40 -0.42
C THR A 17 -0.63 16.35 -0.25
N ALA A 18 -0.47 15.43 -1.21
CA ALA A 18 0.59 14.44 -1.17
C ALA A 18 1.97 15.13 -1.06
N PRO A 19 2.84 14.68 -0.15
CA PRO A 19 4.23 15.08 -0.18
C PRO A 19 4.89 14.64 -1.49
N ARG A 20 6.06 15.22 -1.77
CA ARG A 20 6.87 14.79 -2.92
C ARG A 20 7.20 13.29 -2.79
N ALA A 21 7.02 12.56 -3.89
CA ALA A 21 7.43 11.17 -4.02
C ALA A 21 8.93 11.00 -3.68
N PRO A 22 9.33 9.85 -3.10
CA PRO A 22 10.74 9.53 -2.93
C PRO A 22 11.49 9.50 -4.27
N ALA A 23 12.77 9.84 -4.25
CA ALA A 23 13.57 9.78 -5.47
C ALA A 23 13.74 8.32 -5.93
N GLN A 24 13.77 8.11 -7.24
CA GLN A 24 13.92 6.77 -7.82
C GLN A 24 15.20 6.06 -7.34
N ALA A 25 16.28 6.82 -7.11
CA ALA A 25 17.53 6.31 -6.58
C ALA A 25 17.36 5.74 -5.16
N ASP A 26 16.63 6.43 -4.28
CA ASP A 26 16.39 5.98 -2.90
C ASP A 26 15.56 4.70 -2.87
N VAL A 27 14.50 4.65 -3.69
CA VAL A 27 13.65 3.46 -3.83
C VAL A 27 14.48 2.27 -4.33
N THR A 28 15.35 2.49 -5.31
CA THR A 28 16.21 1.45 -5.87
C THR A 28 17.24 0.96 -4.85
N ALA A 29 17.85 1.87 -4.09
CA ALA A 29 18.82 1.54 -3.06
C ALA A 29 18.22 0.71 -1.92
N LEU A 30 16.97 0.96 -1.53
CA LEU A 30 16.25 0.14 -0.56
C LEU A 30 15.76 -1.18 -1.15
N ALA A 31 15.29 -1.17 -2.40
CA ALA A 31 14.87 -2.40 -3.08
C ALA A 31 16.03 -3.41 -3.23
N ALA A 32 17.27 -2.92 -3.40
CA ALA A 32 18.46 -3.78 -3.42
C ALA A 32 18.74 -4.50 -2.09
N GLN A 33 18.15 -4.03 -0.98
CA GLN A 33 18.27 -4.64 0.36
C GLN A 33 17.10 -5.58 0.67
N ALA A 34 16.19 -5.80 -0.29
CA ALA A 34 15.00 -6.60 -0.08
C ALA A 34 15.34 -8.07 0.19
N GLN A 35 14.69 -8.62 1.20
CA GLN A 35 14.71 -10.05 1.48
C GLN A 35 13.64 -10.77 0.66
N PHE A 36 12.53 -10.08 0.37
CA PHE A 36 11.43 -10.60 -0.41
C PHE A 36 10.95 -9.57 -1.43
N THR A 37 10.39 -10.06 -2.53
CA THR A 37 9.75 -9.23 -3.53
C THR A 37 8.39 -9.79 -3.90
N GLY A 38 7.46 -8.89 -4.18
CA GLY A 38 6.12 -9.21 -4.69
C GLY A 38 5.72 -8.20 -5.75
N ARG A 39 4.55 -8.39 -6.35
CA ARG A 39 4.04 -7.49 -7.39
C ARG A 39 2.61 -7.07 -7.11
N PHE A 40 2.39 -5.76 -7.02
CA PHE A 40 1.06 -5.20 -7.12
C PHE A 40 0.57 -5.32 -8.56
N ARG A 41 -0.70 -5.69 -8.72
CA ARG A 41 -1.37 -5.80 -10.01
C ARG A 41 -2.75 -5.13 -9.92
N ARG A 42 -3.24 -4.65 -11.06
CA ARG A 42 -4.55 -3.98 -11.14
C ARG A 42 -5.72 -4.95 -11.27
N ASP A 43 -5.46 -6.25 -11.40
CA ASP A 43 -6.45 -7.31 -11.67
C ASP A 43 -6.67 -8.22 -10.45
N LEU A 44 -6.62 -7.65 -9.24
CA LEU A 44 -7.04 -8.34 -8.02
C LEU A 44 -8.57 -8.32 -7.89
N THR A 45 -9.13 -9.25 -7.11
CA THR A 45 -10.58 -9.48 -7.02
C THR A 45 -11.38 -8.20 -6.76
N ASP A 46 -10.98 -7.39 -5.78
CA ASP A 46 -11.66 -6.12 -5.43
C ASP A 46 -10.96 -4.88 -6.03
N SER A 47 -10.11 -5.05 -7.04
CA SER A 47 -9.54 -3.89 -7.74
C SER A 47 -10.52 -3.30 -8.74
N ASP A 48 -10.57 -1.97 -8.80
CA ASP A 48 -11.40 -1.20 -9.73
C ASP A 48 -10.65 0.03 -10.29
N ALA A 49 -11.37 0.93 -10.98
CA ALA A 49 -10.78 2.13 -11.58
C ALA A 49 -10.20 3.14 -10.57
N LEU A 50 -10.71 3.13 -9.33
CA LEU A 50 -10.35 4.02 -8.23
C LEU A 50 -9.48 3.33 -7.16
N HIS A 51 -9.49 2.00 -7.10
CA HIS A 51 -8.81 1.22 -6.07
C HIS A 51 -7.88 0.18 -6.72
N TRP A 52 -6.63 0.56 -6.94
CA TRP A 52 -5.65 -0.30 -7.58
C TRP A 52 -4.22 0.04 -7.17
N GLY A 53 -3.31 -0.89 -7.44
CA GLY A 53 -1.88 -0.67 -7.38
C GLY A 53 -1.15 -1.49 -8.44
N GLU A 54 0.04 -1.03 -8.82
CA GLU A 54 0.88 -1.72 -9.78
C GLU A 54 2.36 -1.49 -9.48
N GLY A 55 3.18 -2.51 -9.76
CA GLY A 55 4.64 -2.40 -9.68
C GLY A 55 5.25 -3.36 -8.68
N THR A 56 6.56 -3.24 -8.50
CA THR A 56 7.36 -4.16 -7.69
C THR A 56 7.43 -3.66 -6.27
N VAL A 57 7.00 -4.52 -5.34
CA VAL A 57 7.10 -4.29 -3.90
C VAL A 57 8.31 -5.04 -3.39
N ALA A 58 9.19 -4.33 -2.70
CA ALA A 58 10.37 -4.88 -2.06
C ALA A 58 10.20 -4.80 -0.55
N VAL A 59 10.48 -5.89 0.16
CA VAL A 59 10.29 -6.01 1.61
C VAL A 59 11.62 -6.39 2.25
N SER A 60 12.07 -5.60 3.22
CA SER A 60 13.28 -5.83 4.01
C SER A 60 13.01 -5.63 5.50
N ARG A 61 14.01 -5.93 6.35
CA ARG A 61 13.95 -5.60 7.78
C ARG A 61 13.90 -4.09 8.07
N SER A 62 14.27 -3.24 7.11
CA SER A 62 14.35 -1.78 7.33
C SER A 62 13.14 -1.03 6.77
N ALA A 63 12.55 -1.51 5.67
CA ALA A 63 11.45 -0.84 4.99
C ALA A 63 10.69 -1.76 4.03
N VAL A 64 9.48 -1.33 3.68
CA VAL A 64 8.76 -1.75 2.47
C VAL A 64 8.83 -0.62 1.45
N SER A 65 9.26 -0.91 0.23
CA SER A 65 9.33 0.07 -0.86
C SER A 65 8.54 -0.39 -2.07
N LEU A 66 7.89 0.55 -2.75
CA LEU A 66 7.25 0.33 -4.04
C LEU A 66 8.01 1.08 -5.13
N GLN A 67 8.41 0.35 -6.17
CA GLN A 67 8.71 0.92 -7.48
C GLN A 67 7.48 0.73 -8.37
N GLY A 68 6.67 1.78 -8.51
CA GLY A 68 5.35 1.67 -9.14
C GLY A 68 4.37 2.70 -8.60
N ARG A 69 3.08 2.39 -8.66
CA ARG A 69 2.01 3.32 -8.37
C ARG A 69 0.86 2.68 -7.62
N VAL A 70 0.15 3.48 -6.85
CA VAL A 70 -1.16 3.14 -6.29
C VAL A 70 -2.14 4.25 -6.63
N ALA A 71 -3.43 3.94 -6.70
CA ALA A 71 -4.45 4.97 -6.82
C ALA A 71 -4.33 5.97 -5.65
N PRO A 72 -4.58 7.28 -5.83
CA PRO A 72 -4.56 8.22 -4.72
C PRO A 72 -5.73 8.05 -3.76
N GLY A 73 -5.48 8.15 -2.46
CA GLY A 73 -6.55 8.15 -1.46
C GLY A 73 -6.14 8.77 -0.12
N PRO A 74 -7.11 9.08 0.74
CA PRO A 74 -6.89 10.02 1.85
C PRO A 74 -6.18 9.41 3.06
N ASP A 75 -6.29 8.10 3.29
CA ASP A 75 -5.87 7.48 4.55
C ASP A 75 -5.30 6.08 4.37
N TYR A 76 -4.29 5.98 3.52
CA TYR A 76 -3.69 4.69 3.19
C TYR A 76 -2.69 4.24 4.24
N LYS A 77 -2.87 3.00 4.68
CA LYS A 77 -1.99 2.28 5.59
C LYS A 77 -1.41 1.06 4.90
N LEU A 78 -0.14 0.79 5.19
CA LEU A 78 0.52 -0.44 4.76
C LEU A 78 0.44 -1.48 5.88
N TYR A 79 0.01 -2.69 5.51
CA TYR A 79 -0.08 -3.85 6.38
C TYR A 79 0.77 -5.02 5.85
N LEU A 80 1.28 -5.84 6.77
CA LEU A 80 1.75 -7.19 6.46
C LEU A 80 0.73 -8.20 6.96
N ALA A 81 0.32 -9.11 6.09
CA ALA A 81 -0.65 -10.16 6.39
C ALA A 81 -0.01 -11.56 6.33
N PRO A 82 -0.49 -12.51 7.15
CA PRO A 82 0.03 -13.88 7.17
C PRO A 82 -0.50 -14.74 6.02
N GLU A 83 -1.58 -14.31 5.36
CA GLU A 83 -2.24 -14.96 4.23
C GLU A 83 -2.42 -13.97 3.08
N PHE A 84 -2.58 -14.48 1.84
CA PHE A 84 -2.85 -13.63 0.69
C PHE A 84 -4.26 -13.03 0.78
N VAL A 85 -4.37 -11.73 0.50
CA VAL A 85 -5.59 -10.93 0.62
C VAL A 85 -5.88 -10.32 -0.74
N GLN A 86 -7.10 -10.51 -1.25
CA GLN A 86 -7.55 -9.90 -2.49
C GLN A 86 -8.87 -9.16 -2.37
N THR A 87 -9.52 -9.25 -1.20
CA THR A 87 -10.83 -8.67 -0.95
C THR A 87 -10.87 -7.88 0.36
N GLU A 88 -11.83 -6.99 0.48
CA GLU A 88 -12.14 -6.25 1.71
C GLU A 88 -12.55 -7.20 2.83
N ALA A 89 -13.31 -8.25 2.50
CA ALA A 89 -13.73 -9.28 3.45
C ALA A 89 -12.52 -10.06 4.00
N ASP A 90 -11.56 -10.41 3.14
CA ASP A 90 -10.31 -11.05 3.57
C ASP A 90 -9.51 -10.13 4.47
N PHE A 91 -9.40 -8.84 4.12
CA PHE A 91 -8.70 -7.86 4.93
C PHE A 91 -9.32 -7.78 6.33
N LEU A 92 -10.63 -7.58 6.43
CA LEU A 92 -11.33 -7.46 7.71
C LEU A 92 -11.19 -8.72 8.57
N ARG A 93 -11.30 -9.91 7.95
CA ARG A 93 -11.11 -11.21 8.61
C ARG A 93 -9.70 -11.36 9.18
N LEU A 94 -8.68 -10.91 8.45
CA LEU A 94 -7.27 -11.10 8.80
C LEU A 94 -6.67 -9.95 9.60
N LYS A 95 -7.27 -8.75 9.60
CA LYS A 95 -6.76 -7.53 10.23
C LYS A 95 -6.24 -7.73 11.66
N PRO A 96 -6.89 -8.50 12.57
CA PRO A 96 -6.38 -8.73 13.92
C PRO A 96 -5.03 -9.47 13.99
N LYS A 97 -4.65 -10.17 12.91
CA LYS A 97 -3.40 -10.93 12.79
C LYS A 97 -2.33 -10.19 11.96
N MET A 98 -2.67 -9.03 11.41
CA MET A 98 -1.76 -8.27 10.56
C MET A 98 -0.87 -7.34 11.39
N LEU A 99 0.31 -7.03 10.84
CA LEU A 99 1.12 -5.93 11.33
C LEU A 99 0.78 -4.66 10.55
N ARG A 100 0.35 -3.60 11.23
CA ARG A 100 0.33 -2.26 10.64
C ARG A 100 1.74 -1.71 10.61
N VAL A 101 2.29 -1.49 9.42
CA VAL A 101 3.67 -1.00 9.24
C VAL A 101 3.73 0.52 9.34
N GLY A 102 2.85 1.23 8.63
CA GLY A 102 2.87 2.69 8.59
C GLY A 102 1.89 3.29 7.61
N ASP A 103 1.99 4.61 7.42
CA ASP A 103 1.18 5.35 6.45
C ASP A 103 1.82 5.32 5.05
N VAL A 104 1.00 5.26 4.02
CA VAL A 104 1.39 5.49 2.63
C VAL A 104 0.87 6.86 2.22
N LYS A 105 1.78 7.81 1.99
CA LYS A 105 1.41 9.21 1.69
C LYS A 105 1.74 9.63 0.26
N THR A 106 2.49 8.80 -0.46
CA THR A 106 2.89 9.04 -1.84
C THR A 106 2.31 7.93 -2.72
N PHE A 107 1.82 8.32 -3.90
CA PHE A 107 1.08 7.43 -4.79
C PHE A 107 1.89 7.04 -6.04
N GLU A 108 3.00 7.76 -6.27
CA GLU A 108 4.05 7.46 -7.24
C GLU A 108 5.29 7.06 -6.44
N ASN A 109 5.63 5.77 -6.43
CA ASN A 109 6.55 5.14 -5.51
C ASN A 109 6.21 5.39 -4.02
N PHE A 110 6.71 4.55 -3.13
CA PHE A 110 6.74 4.88 -1.70
C PHE A 110 7.86 4.14 -0.99
N ILE A 111 8.19 4.64 0.20
CA ILE A 111 9.03 3.97 1.18
C ILE A 111 8.29 4.08 2.51
N VAL A 112 8.01 2.94 3.15
CA VAL A 112 7.42 2.86 4.48
C VAL A 112 8.43 2.16 5.40
N PRO A 113 9.02 2.86 6.38
CA PRO A 113 9.93 2.25 7.34
C PRO A 113 9.29 1.10 8.10
N MET A 114 10.04 0.01 8.28
CA MET A 114 9.62 -1.14 9.05
C MET A 114 9.78 -0.86 10.55
N PRO A 115 8.82 -1.21 11.42
CA PRO A 115 9.01 -1.16 12.86
C PRO A 115 10.22 -2.02 13.27
N ALA A 116 11.07 -1.53 14.18
CA ALA A 116 12.33 -2.19 14.52
C ALA A 116 12.18 -3.63 15.07
N SER A 117 11.03 -3.94 15.67
CA SER A 117 10.72 -5.27 16.21
C SER A 117 10.04 -6.21 15.19
N ALA A 118 9.73 -5.74 13.99
CA ALA A 118 9.00 -6.53 13.01
C ALA A 118 9.91 -7.54 12.29
N ASP A 119 9.37 -8.72 12.05
CA ASP A 119 9.99 -9.73 11.19
C ASP A 119 9.14 -9.97 9.93
N PRO A 120 9.56 -9.50 8.75
CA PRO A 120 8.81 -9.71 7.51
C PRO A 120 8.64 -11.19 7.15
N ALA A 121 9.50 -12.07 7.65
CA ALA A 121 9.39 -13.52 7.43
C ALA A 121 8.22 -14.16 8.22
N ALA A 122 7.60 -13.46 9.16
CA ALA A 122 6.39 -13.91 9.86
C ALA A 122 5.11 -13.74 9.02
N TYR A 123 5.20 -13.06 7.87
CA TYR A 123 4.08 -12.70 7.00
C TYR A 123 4.34 -13.15 5.57
N ASN A 124 3.32 -13.10 4.72
CA ASN A 124 3.44 -13.50 3.30
C ASN A 124 3.00 -12.41 2.31
N THR A 125 2.28 -11.38 2.76
CA THR A 125 1.60 -10.43 1.86
C THR A 125 1.74 -9.00 2.36
N VAL A 126 2.03 -8.07 1.44
CA VAL A 126 1.90 -6.62 1.67
C VAL A 126 0.54 -6.16 1.17
N ILE A 127 -0.15 -5.31 1.92
CA ILE A 127 -1.47 -4.76 1.57
C ILE A 127 -1.45 -3.24 1.76
N VAL A 128 -2.06 -2.51 0.84
CA VAL A 128 -2.43 -1.10 1.03
C VAL A 128 -3.94 -1.02 1.26
N TRP A 129 -4.34 -0.41 2.37
CA TRP A 129 -5.73 -0.30 2.82
C TRP A 129 -6.07 1.14 3.16
N CYS A 130 -7.25 1.62 2.75
CA CYS A 130 -7.75 2.92 3.17
C CYS A 130 -8.61 2.79 4.44
N GLU A 131 -8.09 3.23 5.59
CA GLU A 131 -8.81 3.11 6.87
C GLU A 131 -10.08 3.97 6.92
N SER A 132 -9.99 5.22 6.48
CA SER A 132 -11.13 6.15 6.52
C SER A 132 -12.34 5.71 5.69
N PHE A 133 -12.15 4.92 4.64
CA PHE A 133 -13.23 4.47 3.75
C PHE A 133 -13.48 2.96 3.79
N GLY A 134 -12.65 2.21 4.50
CA GLY A 134 -12.75 0.76 4.54
C GLY A 134 -12.60 0.11 3.16
N GLN A 135 -11.63 0.56 2.37
CA GLN A 135 -11.45 0.14 0.97
C GLN A 135 -10.12 -0.58 0.76
N PHE A 136 -10.18 -1.70 0.03
CA PHE A 136 -9.02 -2.45 -0.44
C PHE A 136 -8.37 -1.73 -1.63
N ILE A 137 -7.08 -1.43 -1.56
CA ILE A 137 -6.38 -0.72 -2.66
C ILE A 137 -5.59 -1.68 -3.53
N THR A 138 -4.72 -2.47 -2.91
CA THR A 138 -3.89 -3.47 -3.60
C THR A 138 -3.22 -4.41 -2.60
N ALA A 139 -2.78 -5.57 -3.07
CA ALA A 139 -1.96 -6.49 -2.31
C ALA A 139 -0.94 -7.21 -3.19
N ALA A 140 0.16 -7.66 -2.58
CA ALA A 140 1.20 -8.46 -3.21
C ALA A 140 1.63 -9.56 -2.25
N GLN A 141 1.42 -10.81 -2.65
CA GLN A 141 2.08 -11.94 -2.03
C GLN A 141 3.57 -11.90 -2.40
N TYR A 142 4.45 -12.03 -1.41
CA TYR A 142 5.90 -12.02 -1.56
C TYR A 142 6.57 -13.30 -1.05
N ARG A 143 5.79 -14.23 -0.48
CA ARG A 143 6.19 -15.57 -0.02
C ARG A 143 5.11 -16.61 -0.27
#